data_AF-Q7NHE0-F1
#
_entry.id   AF-Q7NHE0-F1
#
_cell.length_a   1.000
_cell.length_b   1.000
_cell.length_c   1.000
_cell.angle_alpha   90.00
_cell.angle_beta   90.00
_cell.angle_gamma   90.00
#
_symmetry.space_group_name_H-M   'P 1'
#
loop_
_entity.id
_entity.type
_entity.pdbx_description
1 polymer ?
#
loop_
_entity_poly.entity_id
_entity_poly.type
_entity_poly.pdbx_seq_one_letter_code
_entity_poly.pdbx_strand_id
1 'polypeptide(L)'
;MPEIHCRVLAGCLAVAVGTALSMPLAASAQEQSAAAAAAAVRKAPFSKVFTVGKAAFVKDKDYNPSEPNIQFFSLWIDAPAQKAFEVAVRYCVPEQDVSGDQAFLAEMVLLDGSRPLVRISRVLDTQRAREKQARPARYNPPVVVGGLYGGFYGGYVVDPGSYFPEIKCSAGSTRFDLAALKKQIAGLPNRTLKVQLLFSNGVEQGWQLGGATVQALKQLPGIKKFAAPPA
;
A
#
# COMPACT_ATOMS: atom_id res chain seq x y z
N MET A 1 32.04 46.45 -63.11
CA MET A 1 31.29 45.96 -64.29
C MET A 1 32.35 45.37 -65.21
N PRO A 2 32.49 44.03 -65.29
CA PRO A 2 31.61 43.14 -66.06
C PRO A 2 31.08 41.99 -65.15
N GLU A 3 30.58 40.80 -65.54
CA GLU A 3 30.40 40.07 -66.82
C GLU A 3 28.97 39.45 -66.93
N ILE A 4 28.67 38.75 -68.03
CA ILE A 4 27.52 37.83 -68.21
C ILE A 4 28.03 36.54 -68.89
N HIS A 5 27.31 35.42 -68.70
CA HIS A 5 27.21 34.21 -69.55
C HIS A 5 28.03 32.93 -69.25
N CYS A 6 27.29 31.92 -68.74
CA CYS A 6 26.90 30.69 -69.46
C CYS A 6 27.97 29.70 -70.01
N ARG A 7 28.01 28.48 -69.43
CA ARG A 7 27.78 27.15 -70.06
C ARG A 7 28.08 26.03 -69.04
N VAL A 8 27.16 25.10 -68.75
CA VAL A 8 26.88 23.81 -69.45
C VAL A 8 28.07 22.84 -69.47
N LEU A 9 27.86 21.69 -68.79
CA LEU A 9 28.45 20.33 -68.91
C LEU A 9 28.58 19.75 -67.48
N ALA A 10 28.48 18.47 -67.15
CA ALA A 10 27.84 17.26 -67.68
C ALA A 10 28.33 16.13 -66.76
N GLY A 11 27.48 15.14 -66.44
CA GLY A 11 27.89 13.78 -66.04
C GLY A 11 28.82 13.59 -64.82
N CYS A 12 28.32 12.87 -63.82
CA CYS A 12 28.71 11.46 -63.67
C CYS A 12 27.81 10.71 -62.69
N LEU A 13 27.45 9.47 -63.05
CA LEU A 13 26.88 8.50 -62.12
C LEU A 13 27.95 8.09 -61.09
N ALA A 14 27.54 7.99 -59.83
CA ALA A 14 28.26 7.19 -58.83
C ALA A 14 27.24 6.34 -58.05
N VAL A 15 27.16 5.05 -58.39
CA VAL A 15 26.33 4.07 -57.69
C VAL A 15 27.05 3.68 -56.40
N ALA A 16 26.58 4.20 -55.26
CA ALA A 16 27.07 3.78 -53.95
C ALA A 16 26.25 2.60 -53.43
N VAL A 17 26.83 1.39 -53.47
CA VAL A 17 26.25 0.19 -52.86
C VAL A 17 26.35 0.30 -51.34
N GLY A 18 25.30 0.83 -50.71
CA GLY A 18 25.19 0.92 -49.26
C GLY A 18 24.81 -0.42 -48.63
N THR A 19 25.78 -1.13 -48.07
CA THR A 19 25.53 -2.28 -47.18
C THR A 19 24.88 -1.78 -45.89
N ALA A 20 23.55 -1.83 -45.83
CA ALA A 20 22.79 -1.53 -44.62
C ALA A 20 23.10 -2.57 -43.53
N LEU A 21 24.02 -2.24 -42.63
CA LEU A 21 24.26 -2.97 -41.40
C LEU A 21 22.97 -2.93 -40.56
N SER A 22 22.27 -4.06 -40.48
CA SER A 22 21.15 -4.26 -39.58
C SER A 22 21.61 -4.07 -38.14
N MET A 23 21.41 -2.87 -37.59
CA MET A 23 21.61 -2.62 -36.17
C MET A 23 20.75 -3.59 -35.36
N PRO A 24 21.30 -4.26 -34.32
CA PRO A 24 20.49 -5.11 -33.47
C PRO A 24 19.41 -4.27 -32.82
N LEU A 25 18.17 -4.72 -32.93
CA LEU A 25 17.03 -4.14 -32.23
C LEU A 25 17.40 -4.01 -30.75
N ALA A 26 17.50 -2.78 -30.24
CA ALA A 26 17.63 -2.56 -28.82
C ALA A 26 16.37 -3.13 -28.15
N ALA A 27 16.52 -4.25 -27.46
CA ALA A 27 15.42 -4.87 -26.72
C ALA A 27 14.87 -3.82 -25.76
N SER A 28 13.65 -3.36 -26.00
CA SER A 28 13.00 -2.41 -25.11
C SER A 28 12.86 -3.08 -23.75
N ALA A 29 13.59 -2.57 -22.76
CA ALA A 29 13.41 -2.98 -21.39
C ALA A 29 11.95 -2.66 -21.03
N GLN A 30 11.10 -3.68 -20.96
CA GLN A 30 9.66 -3.49 -20.75
C GLN A 30 9.44 -2.76 -19.43
N GLU A 31 9.11 -1.49 -19.53
CA GLU A 31 8.73 -0.67 -18.39
C GLU A 31 7.44 -1.26 -17.82
N GLN A 32 7.55 -1.84 -16.62
CA GLN A 32 6.47 -2.60 -16.02
C GLN A 32 5.30 -1.67 -15.74
N SER A 33 4.19 -1.86 -16.46
CA SER A 33 3.03 -0.95 -16.38
C SER A 33 2.52 -0.81 -14.94
N ALA A 34 1.99 0.36 -14.60
CA ALA A 34 1.50 0.65 -13.24
C ALA A 34 0.47 -0.38 -12.74
N ALA A 35 -0.39 -0.89 -13.63
CA ALA A 35 -1.34 -1.95 -13.32
C ALA A 35 -0.65 -3.29 -12.98
N ALA A 36 0.38 -3.68 -13.75
CA ALA A 36 1.16 -4.89 -13.47
C ALA A 36 1.95 -4.77 -12.16
N ALA A 37 2.54 -3.59 -11.88
CA ALA A 37 3.22 -3.32 -10.63
C ALA A 37 2.25 -3.38 -9.42
N ALA A 38 1.08 -2.75 -9.52
CA ALA A 38 0.05 -2.81 -8.47
C ALA A 38 -0.46 -4.25 -8.23
N ALA A 39 -0.64 -5.04 -9.29
CA ALA A 39 -1.01 -6.45 -9.18
C ALA A 39 0.08 -7.29 -8.49
N ALA A 40 1.35 -7.03 -8.78
CA ALA A 40 2.49 -7.68 -8.11
C ALA A 40 2.54 -7.33 -6.61
N VAL A 41 2.44 -6.04 -6.26
CA VAL A 41 2.37 -5.59 -4.85
C VAL A 41 1.18 -6.22 -4.13
N ARG A 42 0.00 -6.34 -4.77
CA ARG A 42 -1.17 -6.99 -4.17
C ARG A 42 -0.91 -8.47 -3.85
N LYS A 43 -0.30 -9.22 -4.77
CA LYS A 43 0.00 -10.67 -4.62
C LYS A 43 1.20 -10.99 -3.73
N ALA A 44 2.09 -10.04 -3.48
CA ALA A 44 3.31 -10.23 -2.67
C ALA A 44 3.02 -10.73 -1.23
N PRO A 45 4.02 -11.31 -0.53
CA PRO A 45 3.85 -11.71 0.87
C PRO A 45 3.64 -10.52 1.83
N PHE A 46 3.08 -10.82 3.00
CA PHE A 46 3.11 -9.95 4.18
C PHE A 46 4.36 -10.24 5.04
N SER A 47 4.77 -9.26 5.85
CA SER A 47 5.85 -9.36 6.84
C SER A 47 7.21 -9.81 6.29
N LYS A 48 7.46 -9.60 4.99
CA LYS A 48 8.69 -9.94 4.29
C LYS A 48 9.06 -8.82 3.31
N VAL A 49 10.35 -8.63 3.06
CA VAL A 49 10.83 -7.77 1.97
C VAL A 49 10.54 -8.45 0.63
N PHE A 50 10.03 -7.69 -0.33
CA PHE A 50 9.92 -8.07 -1.72
C PHE A 50 10.24 -6.87 -2.64
N THR A 51 10.43 -7.12 -3.92
CA THR A 51 10.77 -6.09 -4.91
C THR A 51 9.77 -6.08 -6.06
N VAL A 52 9.51 -4.89 -6.60
CA VAL A 52 8.79 -4.69 -7.87
C VAL A 52 9.55 -3.63 -8.66
N GLY A 53 10.05 -3.97 -9.84
CA GLY A 53 11.02 -3.16 -10.56
C GLY A 53 12.26 -2.83 -9.71
N LYS A 54 12.56 -1.53 -9.56
CA LYS A 54 13.70 -1.00 -8.79
C LYS A 54 13.34 -0.56 -7.35
N ALA A 55 12.13 -0.85 -6.88
CA ALA A 55 11.66 -0.50 -5.55
C ALA A 55 11.54 -1.75 -4.66
N ALA A 56 11.91 -1.60 -3.38
CA ALA A 56 11.75 -2.59 -2.33
C ALA A 56 10.56 -2.22 -1.44
N PHE A 57 9.85 -3.24 -0.96
CA PHE A 57 8.58 -3.11 -0.27
C PHE A 57 8.49 -4.04 0.94
N VAL A 58 7.74 -3.63 1.95
CA VAL A 58 7.24 -4.50 3.03
C VAL A 58 5.76 -4.21 3.24
N LYS A 59 4.93 -5.26 3.31
CA LYS A 59 3.50 -5.14 3.63
C LYS A 59 3.23 -5.63 5.05
N ASP A 60 2.30 -4.97 5.72
CA ASP A 60 1.72 -5.40 6.98
C ASP A 60 0.20 -5.30 6.95
N LYS A 61 -0.46 -6.14 7.75
CA LYS A 61 -1.89 -6.04 8.02
C LYS A 61 -2.15 -6.43 9.47
N ASP A 62 -2.95 -5.62 10.15
CA ASP A 62 -3.57 -5.92 11.43
C ASP A 62 -5.10 -5.80 11.30
N TYR A 63 -5.86 -6.48 12.15
CA TYR A 63 -7.33 -6.48 12.10
C TYR A 63 -7.94 -6.83 13.46
N ASN A 64 -9.15 -6.34 13.71
CA ASN A 64 -9.92 -6.74 14.89
C ASN A 64 -10.30 -8.23 14.74
N PRO A 65 -9.89 -9.13 15.66
CA PRO A 65 -10.20 -10.56 15.54
C PRO A 65 -11.70 -10.89 15.47
N SER A 66 -12.53 -10.10 16.17
CA SER A 66 -13.98 -10.23 16.16
C SER A 66 -14.62 -9.67 14.88
N GLU A 67 -13.95 -8.71 14.23
CA GLU A 67 -14.45 -7.99 13.05
C GLU A 67 -13.35 -7.78 12.00
N PRO A 68 -12.92 -8.81 11.24
CA PRO A 68 -11.73 -8.76 10.38
C PRO A 68 -11.75 -7.75 9.20
N ASN A 69 -12.87 -7.07 9.01
CA ASN A 69 -13.03 -5.99 8.04
C ASN A 69 -12.63 -4.63 8.62
N ILE A 70 -12.72 -4.45 9.94
CA ILE A 70 -12.04 -3.39 10.70
C ILE A 70 -10.56 -3.74 10.76
N GLN A 71 -9.75 -2.96 10.06
CA GLN A 71 -8.37 -3.34 9.74
C GLN A 71 -7.46 -2.14 9.46
N PHE A 72 -6.18 -2.35 9.75
CA PHE A 72 -5.07 -1.49 9.39
C PHE A 72 -4.18 -2.22 8.37
N PHE A 73 -3.72 -1.51 7.36
CA PHE A 73 -2.77 -2.00 6.36
C PHE A 73 -1.69 -0.96 6.16
N SER A 74 -0.43 -1.38 6.16
CA SER A 74 0.70 -0.52 5.79
C SER A 74 1.54 -1.14 4.68
N LEU A 75 1.97 -0.29 3.74
CA LEU A 75 2.92 -0.61 2.68
C LEU A 75 4.10 0.35 2.81
N TRP A 76 5.24 -0.18 3.23
CA TRP A 76 6.49 0.54 3.39
C TRP A 76 7.30 0.39 2.12
N ILE A 77 7.89 1.48 1.63
CA ILE A 77 8.48 1.59 0.30
C ILE A 77 9.86 2.22 0.41
N ASP A 78 10.85 1.61 -0.26
CA ASP A 78 12.16 2.19 -0.52
C ASP A 78 12.41 2.13 -2.03
N ALA A 79 12.40 3.30 -2.68
CA ALA A 79 12.64 3.44 -4.12
C ALA A 79 13.79 4.44 -4.35
N PRO A 80 15.07 4.00 -4.21
CA PRO A 80 16.22 4.90 -4.25
C PRO A 80 16.34 5.72 -5.55
N ALA A 81 15.93 5.14 -6.69
CA ALA A 81 15.93 5.82 -7.98
C ALA A 81 14.97 7.02 -8.04
N GLN A 82 13.92 7.01 -7.22
CA GLN A 82 12.94 8.10 -7.09
C GLN A 82 13.20 8.96 -5.85
N LYS A 83 14.29 8.69 -5.10
CA LYS A 83 14.61 9.26 -3.78
C LYS A 83 13.49 9.08 -2.73
N ALA A 84 12.53 8.19 -2.97
CA ALA A 84 11.39 7.98 -2.09
C ALA A 84 11.71 6.92 -1.02
N PHE A 85 11.41 7.24 0.22
CA PHE A 85 11.33 6.29 1.32
C PHE A 85 10.11 6.69 2.17
N GLU A 86 9.05 5.89 2.09
CA GLU A 86 7.70 6.30 2.52
C GLU A 86 6.91 5.12 3.10
N VAL A 87 5.80 5.42 3.77
CA VAL A 87 4.77 4.43 4.14
C VAL A 87 3.40 4.91 3.69
N ALA A 88 2.69 4.04 2.97
CA ALA A 88 1.28 4.21 2.64
C ALA A 88 0.43 3.41 3.62
N VAL A 89 -0.42 4.10 4.38
CA VAL A 89 -1.37 3.53 5.34
C VAL A 89 -2.76 3.53 4.74
N ARG A 90 -3.50 2.43 4.91
CA ARG A 90 -4.95 2.34 4.67
C ARG A 90 -5.62 1.81 5.93
N TYR A 91 -6.74 2.41 6.31
CA TYR A 91 -7.44 2.10 7.55
C TYR A 91 -8.95 1.97 7.35
N CYS A 92 -9.58 1.27 8.27
CA CYS A 92 -11.02 1.12 8.45
C CYS A 92 -11.23 0.95 9.96
N VAL A 93 -11.52 2.06 10.65
CA VAL A 93 -11.59 2.16 12.13
C VAL A 93 -13.05 2.28 12.60
N PRO A 94 -13.42 1.79 13.80
CA PRO A 94 -14.81 1.79 14.26
C PRO A 94 -15.39 3.18 14.56
N GLU A 95 -14.55 4.18 14.88
CA GLU A 95 -14.96 5.52 15.30
C GLU A 95 -15.58 6.30 14.14
N GLN A 96 -16.90 6.52 14.18
CA GLN A 96 -17.62 7.18 13.08
C GLN A 96 -17.25 8.67 12.96
N ASP A 97 -16.92 9.34 14.08
CA ASP A 97 -16.52 10.75 14.15
C ASP A 97 -15.36 11.07 13.19
N VAL A 98 -14.42 10.13 13.01
CA VAL A 98 -13.31 10.25 12.05
C VAL A 98 -13.83 10.48 10.62
N SER A 99 -14.94 9.84 10.22
CA SER A 99 -15.58 10.08 8.93
C SER A 99 -16.60 11.22 8.93
N GLY A 100 -17.29 11.45 10.06
CA GLY A 100 -18.22 12.56 10.24
C GLY A 100 -17.54 13.92 10.05
N ASP A 101 -16.38 14.11 10.68
CA ASP A 101 -15.54 15.31 10.56
C ASP A 101 -14.73 15.35 9.24
N GLN A 102 -14.85 14.33 8.40
CA GLN A 102 -13.96 14.07 7.25
C GLN A 102 -12.47 14.17 7.63
N ALA A 103 -12.13 13.67 8.82
CA ALA A 103 -10.78 13.69 9.35
C ALA A 103 -9.83 12.86 8.48
N PHE A 104 -8.55 13.18 8.54
CA PHE A 104 -7.50 12.38 7.91
C PHE A 104 -6.50 11.93 8.96
N LEU A 105 -5.74 10.86 8.64
CA LEU A 105 -4.67 10.39 9.50
C LEU A 105 -3.52 11.41 9.43
N ALA A 106 -3.34 12.19 10.49
CA ALA A 106 -2.35 13.27 10.55
C ALA A 106 -0.98 12.76 11.01
N GLU A 107 -0.96 11.75 11.88
CA GLU A 107 0.27 11.19 12.43
C GLU A 107 0.14 9.68 12.69
N MET A 108 1.25 8.96 12.56
CA MET A 108 1.42 7.59 13.01
C MET A 108 2.61 7.51 13.98
N VAL A 109 2.42 6.95 15.18
CA VAL A 109 3.49 6.71 16.16
C VAL A 109 3.73 5.21 16.28
N LEU A 110 5.00 4.81 16.24
CA LEU A 110 5.44 3.46 16.59
C LEU A 110 5.86 3.45 18.07
N LEU A 111 5.28 2.55 18.87
CA LEU A 111 5.54 2.43 20.30
C LEU A 111 6.00 1.03 20.70
N ASP A 112 6.88 1.00 21.69
CA ASP A 112 7.31 -0.20 22.41
C ASP A 112 6.64 -0.19 23.80
N GLY A 113 5.59 -0.99 23.96
CA GLY A 113 4.69 -0.89 25.11
C GLY A 113 3.91 0.44 25.12
N SER A 114 4.31 1.38 25.98
CA SER A 114 3.81 2.77 26.04
C SER A 114 4.87 3.80 25.60
N ARG A 115 6.10 3.37 25.31
CA ARG A 115 7.20 4.29 24.96
C ARG A 115 7.17 4.61 23.47
N PRO A 116 7.03 5.88 23.05
CA PRO A 116 7.16 6.25 21.64
C PRO A 116 8.61 6.03 21.17
N LEU A 117 8.77 5.41 20.00
CA LEU A 117 10.05 5.18 19.34
C LEU A 117 10.23 6.07 18.11
N VAL A 118 9.20 6.17 17.27
CA VAL A 118 9.22 6.90 16.00
C VAL A 118 7.89 7.63 15.83
N ARG A 119 7.94 8.92 15.51
CA ARG A 119 6.76 9.75 15.20
C ARG A 119 6.79 10.11 13.72
N ILE A 120 5.73 9.77 12.99
CA ILE A 120 5.62 9.89 11.53
C ILE A 120 4.47 10.85 11.20
N SER A 121 4.78 12.10 10.90
CA SER A 121 3.80 13.18 10.69
C SER A 121 3.94 13.92 9.36
N ARG A 122 4.99 13.65 8.56
CA ARG A 122 5.20 14.31 7.27
C ARG A 122 4.31 13.71 6.18
N VAL A 123 3.06 14.16 6.11
CA VAL A 123 2.10 13.75 5.07
C VAL A 123 2.59 14.15 3.68
N LEU A 124 2.52 13.22 2.73
CA LEU A 124 2.74 13.43 1.29
C LEU A 124 1.43 13.56 0.51
N ASP A 125 0.45 12.72 0.85
CA ASP A 125 -0.85 12.63 0.20
C ASP A 125 -1.86 11.99 1.17
N THR A 126 -3.14 12.34 1.09
CA THR A 126 -4.18 11.76 1.94
C THR A 126 -5.56 11.73 1.30
N GLN A 127 -6.29 10.66 1.59
CA GLN A 127 -7.72 10.52 1.37
C GLN A 127 -8.40 10.58 2.74
N ARG A 128 -9.13 11.68 2.97
CA ARG A 128 -10.01 11.89 4.14
C ARG A 128 -10.91 10.69 4.35
N ALA A 129 -11.16 10.35 5.61
CA ALA A 129 -12.03 9.27 5.98
C ALA A 129 -13.45 9.50 5.48
N ARG A 130 -14.10 8.41 5.08
CA ARG A 130 -15.52 8.36 4.72
C ARG A 130 -16.15 7.15 5.38
N GLU A 131 -17.45 7.24 5.67
CA GLU A 131 -18.20 6.09 6.12
C GLU A 131 -18.14 5.00 5.06
N LYS A 132 -17.84 3.78 5.47
CA LYS A 132 -17.83 2.60 4.62
C LYS A 132 -18.47 1.44 5.36
N GLN A 133 -19.40 0.75 4.68
CA GLN A 133 -19.89 -0.53 5.16
C GLN A 133 -18.75 -1.56 5.17
N ALA A 134 -18.36 -1.99 6.37
CA ALA A 134 -17.35 -3.02 6.60
C ALA A 134 -17.96 -4.42 6.49
N ARG A 135 -19.21 -4.62 6.91
CA ARG A 135 -19.99 -5.84 6.70
C ARG A 135 -21.47 -5.48 6.48
N PRO A 136 -22.16 -6.00 5.46
CA PRO A 136 -23.59 -5.79 5.31
C PRO A 136 -24.36 -6.43 6.47
N ALA A 137 -25.56 -5.91 6.72
CA ALA A 137 -26.52 -6.59 7.58
C ALA A 137 -26.86 -7.97 6.99
N ARG A 138 -27.08 -8.97 7.84
CA ARG A 138 -27.52 -10.29 7.41
C ARG A 138 -28.57 -10.83 8.37
N TYR A 139 -29.54 -11.54 7.82
CA TYR A 139 -30.53 -12.30 8.59
C TYR A 139 -30.26 -13.77 8.37
N ASN A 140 -29.98 -14.50 9.45
CA ASN A 140 -30.03 -15.96 9.44
C ASN A 140 -31.50 -16.32 9.70
N PRO A 141 -32.20 -16.97 8.75
CA PRO A 141 -33.59 -17.34 8.96
C PRO A 141 -33.74 -18.41 10.06
N PRO A 142 -34.92 -18.56 10.67
CA PRO A 142 -35.15 -19.53 11.73
C PRO A 142 -34.96 -20.95 11.20
N VAL A 143 -34.34 -21.82 12.00
CA VAL A 143 -34.21 -23.25 11.68
C VAL A 143 -35.40 -23.98 12.29
N VAL A 144 -36.29 -24.48 11.42
CA VAL A 144 -37.45 -25.31 11.79
C VAL A 144 -37.11 -26.77 11.51
N VAL A 145 -37.36 -27.65 12.48
CA VAL A 145 -37.13 -29.10 12.33
C VAL A 145 -38.46 -29.84 12.19
N GLY A 146 -38.58 -30.58 11.08
CA GLY A 146 -39.77 -31.33 10.66
C GLY A 146 -40.69 -30.53 9.72
N GLY A 147 -41.03 -31.00 8.51
CA GLY A 147 -40.54 -32.16 7.76
C GLY A 147 -41.24 -32.22 6.39
N LEU A 148 -40.53 -32.55 5.30
CA LEU A 148 -41.01 -32.35 3.92
C LEU A 148 -42.30 -33.13 3.55
N TYR A 149 -42.70 -34.12 4.36
CA TYR A 149 -43.93 -34.92 4.22
C TYR A 149 -44.61 -35.21 5.58
N GLY A 150 -44.48 -34.33 6.59
CA GLY A 150 -45.06 -34.51 7.93
C GLY A 150 -46.35 -33.69 8.14
N GLY A 151 -47.51 -34.33 8.20
CA GLY A 151 -48.80 -33.64 8.27
C GLY A 151 -49.24 -33.14 9.65
N PHE A 152 -50.05 -32.07 9.64
CA PHE A 152 -50.97 -31.55 10.69
C PHE A 152 -50.46 -31.28 12.13
N TYR A 153 -49.29 -31.76 12.55
CA TYR A 153 -48.76 -31.60 13.91
C TYR A 153 -47.35 -30.98 13.92
N GLY A 154 -47.32 -29.65 14.07
CA GLY A 154 -46.26 -28.87 14.73
C GLY A 154 -44.79 -29.22 14.43
N GLY A 155 -44.22 -28.62 13.38
CA GLY A 155 -42.79 -28.33 13.36
C GLY A 155 -42.46 -27.27 14.41
N TYR A 156 -41.33 -27.42 15.11
CA TYR A 156 -40.88 -26.45 16.13
C TYR A 156 -39.60 -25.73 15.70
N VAL A 157 -39.49 -24.49 16.18
CA VAL A 157 -38.36 -23.60 15.89
C VAL A 157 -37.21 -23.96 16.83
N VAL A 158 -36.08 -24.40 16.27
CA VAL A 158 -34.88 -24.82 17.02
C VAL A 158 -33.88 -23.66 17.13
N ASP A 159 -33.86 -22.78 16.15
CA ASP A 159 -33.20 -21.47 16.20
C ASP A 159 -34.23 -20.41 15.77
N PRO A 160 -34.56 -19.39 16.58
CA PRO A 160 -35.52 -18.34 16.25
C PRO A 160 -35.09 -17.42 15.10
N GLY A 161 -33.91 -17.64 14.52
CA GLY A 161 -33.31 -16.78 13.53
C GLY A 161 -32.56 -15.63 14.20
N SER A 162 -31.54 -15.13 13.54
CA SER A 162 -30.63 -14.13 14.08
C SER A 162 -30.42 -12.99 13.10
N TYR A 163 -30.81 -11.78 13.47
CA TYR A 163 -30.45 -10.57 12.75
C TYR A 163 -29.10 -10.06 13.24
N PHE A 164 -28.15 -9.92 12.31
CA PHE A 164 -26.87 -9.27 12.55
C PHE A 164 -26.91 -7.91 11.83
N PRO A 165 -26.78 -6.79 12.54
CA PRO A 165 -26.74 -5.47 11.92
C PRO A 165 -25.50 -5.33 11.02
N GLU A 166 -25.54 -4.30 10.16
CA GLU A 166 -24.36 -3.90 9.42
C GLU A 166 -23.25 -3.40 10.37
N ILE A 167 -22.00 -3.60 9.96
CA ILE A 167 -20.84 -2.97 10.59
C ILE A 167 -20.36 -1.87 9.65
N LYS A 168 -20.19 -0.67 10.18
CA LYS A 168 -19.63 0.49 9.48
C LYS A 168 -18.24 0.81 10.03
N CYS A 169 -17.41 1.45 9.22
CA CYS A 169 -16.11 1.99 9.66
C CYS A 169 -15.80 3.30 8.95
N SER A 170 -14.99 4.13 9.60
CA SER A 170 -14.33 5.28 8.99
C SER A 170 -13.13 4.79 8.19
N ALA A 171 -13.22 4.84 6.86
CA ALA A 171 -12.22 4.31 5.95
C ALA A 171 -11.51 5.42 5.16
N GLY A 172 -10.18 5.39 5.14
CA GLY A 172 -9.36 6.37 4.43
C GLY A 172 -7.93 5.87 4.16
N SER A 173 -7.06 6.76 3.70
CA SER A 173 -5.63 6.45 3.51
C SER A 173 -4.74 7.67 3.61
N THR A 174 -3.48 7.49 3.98
CA THR A 174 -2.47 8.55 4.02
C THR A 174 -1.10 8.00 3.66
N ARG A 175 -0.30 8.76 2.91
CA ARG A 175 1.11 8.49 2.63
C ARG A 175 1.98 9.44 3.43
N PHE A 176 3.06 8.91 4.02
CA PHE A 176 4.01 9.67 4.81
C PHE A 176 5.43 9.53 4.27
N ASP A 177 6.16 10.65 4.22
CA ASP A 177 7.60 10.65 3.99
C ASP A 177 8.35 10.20 5.25
N LEU A 178 9.27 9.25 5.06
CA LEU A 178 10.11 8.68 6.10
C LEU A 178 11.59 9.03 5.91
N ALA A 179 11.96 9.85 4.91
CA ALA A 179 13.36 10.11 4.54
C ALA A 179 14.23 10.59 5.73
N ALA A 180 13.68 11.44 6.60
CA ALA A 180 14.35 11.91 7.82
C ALA A 180 14.41 10.85 8.95
N LEU A 181 13.55 9.82 8.89
CA LEU A 181 13.34 8.83 9.95
C LEU A 181 14.12 7.51 9.72
N LYS A 182 14.87 7.40 8.62
CA LYS A 182 15.65 6.20 8.24
C LYS A 182 16.47 5.60 9.38
N LYS A 183 17.23 6.43 10.12
CA LYS A 183 18.04 5.98 11.26
C LYS A 183 17.19 5.45 12.42
N GLN A 184 16.04 6.07 12.69
CA GLN A 184 15.15 5.63 13.76
C GLN A 184 14.47 4.30 13.40
N ILE A 185 14.05 4.13 12.14
CA ILE A 185 13.47 2.88 11.64
C ILE A 185 14.52 1.74 11.63
N ALA A 186 15.79 2.03 11.30
CA ALA A 186 16.90 1.08 11.45
C ALA A 186 17.07 0.59 12.90
N GLY A 187 16.86 1.50 13.86
CA GLY A 187 17.04 1.27 15.30
C GLY A 187 15.87 0.57 16.01
N LEU A 188 14.78 0.24 15.30
CA LEU A 188 13.62 -0.42 15.92
C LEU A 188 14.00 -1.77 16.57
N PRO A 189 13.40 -2.15 17.71
CA PRO A 189 13.65 -3.43 18.36
C PRO A 189 13.01 -4.58 17.56
N ASN A 190 13.58 -5.78 17.64
CA ASN A 190 13.13 -6.95 16.86
C ASN A 190 11.87 -7.63 17.44
N ARG A 191 10.83 -6.87 17.78
CA ARG A 191 9.57 -7.35 18.38
C ARG A 191 8.36 -6.64 17.76
N THR A 192 7.16 -7.17 18.01
CA THR A 192 5.90 -6.50 17.65
C THR A 192 5.84 -5.14 18.33
N LEU A 193 5.48 -4.10 17.58
CA LEU A 193 5.29 -2.74 18.07
C LEU A 193 3.79 -2.41 18.08
N LYS A 194 3.39 -1.49 18.96
CA LYS A 194 2.09 -0.83 18.80
C LYS A 194 2.21 0.29 17.78
N VAL A 195 1.13 0.51 17.05
CA VAL A 195 0.95 1.61 16.11
C VAL A 195 -0.20 2.46 16.63
N GLN A 196 0.07 3.69 17.00
CA GLN A 196 -0.95 4.67 17.35
C GLN A 196 -1.20 5.55 16.13
N LEU A 197 -2.43 5.56 15.65
CA LEU A 197 -2.92 6.42 14.59
C LEU A 197 -3.57 7.64 15.24
N LEU A 198 -3.14 8.86 14.89
CA LEU A 198 -3.73 10.09 15.39
C LEU A 198 -4.38 10.85 14.22
N PHE A 199 -5.68 11.06 14.31
CA PHE A 199 -6.48 11.72 13.30
C PHE A 199 -6.51 13.24 13.50
N SER A 200 -6.79 13.99 12.44
CA SER A 200 -6.81 15.45 12.44
C SER A 200 -7.87 16.08 13.36
N ASN A 201 -8.85 15.30 13.83
CA ASN A 201 -9.85 15.69 14.83
C ASN A 201 -9.49 15.26 16.27
N GLY A 202 -8.28 14.73 16.49
CA GLY A 202 -7.80 14.31 17.81
C GLY A 202 -8.20 12.89 18.23
N VAL A 203 -8.97 12.15 17.41
CA VAL A 203 -9.24 10.73 17.66
C VAL A 203 -7.95 9.92 17.54
N GLU A 204 -7.76 8.98 18.45
CA GLU A 204 -6.63 8.04 18.44
C GLU A 204 -7.08 6.60 18.22
N GLN A 205 -6.27 5.80 17.52
CA GLN A 205 -6.54 4.38 17.27
C GLN A 205 -5.30 3.50 17.42
N GLY A 206 -5.45 2.39 18.15
CA GLY A 206 -4.36 1.45 18.46
C GLY A 206 -4.38 0.20 17.60
N TRP A 207 -3.25 -0.06 16.94
CA TRP A 207 -3.00 -1.23 16.09
C TRP A 207 -1.65 -1.86 16.42
N GLN A 208 -1.28 -2.94 15.73
CA GLN A 208 0.01 -3.62 15.87
C GLN A 208 0.78 -3.65 14.55
N LEU A 209 2.10 -3.62 14.66
CA LEU A 209 3.05 -3.85 13.57
C LEU A 209 3.84 -5.12 13.92
N GLY A 210 3.57 -6.22 13.21
CA GLY A 210 4.07 -7.55 13.59
C GLY A 210 5.59 -7.62 13.66
N GLY A 211 6.16 -8.34 14.64
CA GLY A 211 7.61 -8.40 14.84
C GLY A 211 8.42 -8.87 13.62
N ALA A 212 7.87 -9.78 12.80
CA ALA A 212 8.47 -10.17 11.53
C ALA A 212 8.50 -9.02 10.51
N THR A 213 7.46 -8.19 10.47
CA THR A 213 7.43 -6.96 9.67
C THR A 213 8.48 -5.97 10.16
N VAL A 214 8.61 -5.73 11.47
CA VAL A 214 9.63 -4.83 12.04
C VAL A 214 11.05 -5.30 11.67
N GLN A 215 11.30 -6.62 11.70
CA GLN A 215 12.55 -7.20 11.21
C GLN A 215 12.74 -6.98 9.69
N ALA A 216 11.69 -7.14 8.89
CA ALA A 216 11.74 -6.91 7.45
C ALA A 216 11.97 -5.42 7.09
N LEU A 217 11.40 -4.46 7.83
CA LEU A 217 11.65 -3.03 7.62
C LEU A 217 13.14 -2.70 7.71
N LYS A 218 13.82 -3.23 8.75
CA LYS A 218 15.26 -3.07 8.96
C LYS A 218 16.12 -3.69 7.85
N GLN A 219 15.53 -4.53 7.00
CA GLN A 219 16.23 -5.13 5.86
C GLN A 219 16.19 -4.27 4.59
N LEU A 220 15.38 -3.22 4.53
CA LEU A 220 15.22 -2.35 3.35
C LEU A 220 16.56 -1.73 2.89
N PRO A 221 16.90 -1.75 1.57
CA PRO A 221 18.24 -1.38 1.09
C PRO A 221 18.69 0.05 1.46
N GLY A 222 17.79 1.02 1.31
CA GLY A 222 18.01 2.42 1.60
C GLY A 222 18.09 2.77 3.08
N ILE A 223 17.88 1.80 3.98
CA ILE A 223 18.17 1.89 5.42
C ILE A 223 19.60 1.40 5.69
N LYS A 224 20.00 0.27 5.09
CA LYS A 224 21.35 -0.31 5.25
C LYS A 224 22.48 0.56 4.69
N LYS A 225 22.21 1.42 3.70
CA LYS A 225 23.22 2.28 3.04
C LYS A 225 23.83 3.42 3.89
N PHE A 226 23.57 3.48 5.21
CA PHE A 226 24.14 4.51 6.10
C PHE A 226 25.34 4.05 6.95
N ALA A 227 25.81 2.81 6.79
CA ALA A 227 27.09 2.37 7.32
C ALA A 227 28.23 2.64 6.31
N ALA A 228 28.54 3.92 6.07
CA ALA A 228 29.89 4.28 5.66
C ALA A 228 30.73 4.31 6.95
N PRO A 229 31.85 3.57 7.06
CA PRO A 229 32.77 3.73 8.17
C PRO A 229 33.34 5.16 8.15
N PRO A 230 33.74 5.72 9.31
CA PRO A 230 34.56 6.92 9.31
C PRO A 230 35.84 6.67 8.51
N ALA A 231 36.27 7.67 7.74
CA ALA A 231 37.56 7.70 7.08
C ALA A 231 38.69 7.99 8.08
#